data_AF-N1MHU8-F1
#
_entry.id   AF-N1MHU8-F1
#
_cell.length_a   1.000
_cell.length_b   1.000
_cell.length_c   1.000
_cell.angle_alpha   90.00
_cell.angle_beta   90.00
_cell.angle_gamma   90.00
#
_symmetry.space_group_name_H-M   'P 1'
#
loop_
_entity.id
_entity.type
_entity.pdbx_description
1 polymer ?
#
loop_
_entity_poly.entity_id
_entity_poly.type
_entity_poly.pdbx_seq_one_letter_code
_entity_poly.pdbx_strand_id
1 'polypeptide(L)'
;MPDHCLRAPAHGPDQPAPVIVAWGAGVDSTAMIIEMAARRDRVDMVLIADMPERSQTRSFVPIFRDWMDGHGIPNEVVRYQPKRFKHWPPYADLLENCLTNATLPSIAFGKSACSAKWKVAPQDAWTKAWPPAQQAWAQGQKVVRLIGFDCGPRDSQRFAHAEGIDSALFEYRYPLREWGWDRETCKSRIRREGLPVPVASSCFFCTGMKPDEVRELPRSYLRLIVLMEARAAPRLRTVEGLWRKSTKGLRGREARPGSMTEFIRIEGLLPSGEIDDIIAHAPADLISFQDAAALVPLAERTPLRTWIDRFNAAADRLGA
;
A
#
# COMPACT_ATOMS: atom_id res chain seq x y z
N MET A 1 -28.38 49.60 34.91
CA MET A 1 -27.90 48.48 34.08
C MET A 1 -26.50 48.81 33.61
N PRO A 2 -25.48 48.03 33.98
CA PRO A 2 -24.25 47.96 33.22
C PRO A 2 -24.13 46.60 32.51
N ASP A 3 -23.75 46.67 31.23
CA ASP A 3 -23.49 45.56 30.34
C ASP A 3 -22.46 44.57 30.91
N HIS A 4 -22.92 43.35 31.19
CA HIS A 4 -22.04 42.20 31.29
C HIS A 4 -21.62 41.76 29.87
N CYS A 5 -20.58 42.40 29.33
CA CYS A 5 -19.78 41.80 28.27
C CYS A 5 -19.13 40.53 28.82
N LEU A 6 -19.76 39.38 28.54
CA LEU A 6 -19.16 38.06 28.70
C LEU A 6 -17.93 37.99 27.79
N ARG A 7 -16.75 38.21 28.37
CA ARG A 7 -15.48 37.82 27.74
C ARG A 7 -15.53 36.31 27.53
N ALA A 8 -15.36 35.88 26.27
CA ALA A 8 -15.10 34.49 25.94
C ALA A 8 -13.92 33.97 26.79
N PRO A 9 -13.96 32.71 27.28
CA PRO A 9 -12.90 32.19 28.11
C PRO A 9 -11.60 32.13 27.31
N ALA A 10 -10.54 32.66 27.93
CA ALA A 10 -9.17 32.60 27.41
C ALA A 10 -8.80 31.15 27.08
N HIS A 11 -8.26 30.96 25.88
CA HIS A 11 -7.80 29.66 25.39
C HIS A 11 -6.73 29.10 26.34
N GLY A 12 -6.89 27.84 26.75
CA GLY A 12 -5.87 27.10 27.52
C GLY A 12 -4.55 27.01 26.75
N PRO A 13 -3.45 26.59 27.42
CA PRO A 13 -2.12 26.56 26.80
C PRO A 13 -2.16 25.82 25.47
N ASP A 14 -1.62 26.48 24.44
CA ASP A 14 -1.56 26.06 23.03
C ASP A 14 -0.98 24.64 22.95
N GLN A 15 -1.85 23.63 22.91
CA GLN A 15 -1.40 22.25 22.80
C GLN A 15 -0.69 22.11 21.46
N PRO A 16 0.53 21.54 21.42
CA PRO A 16 1.25 21.43 20.18
C PRO A 16 0.48 20.53 19.20
N ALA A 17 0.51 20.90 17.92
CA ALA A 17 -0.16 20.18 16.85
C ALA A 17 0.15 18.67 16.91
N PRO A 18 -0.85 17.78 16.78
CA PRO A 18 -0.62 16.34 16.73
C PRO A 18 0.25 15.96 15.54
N VAL A 19 1.18 15.03 15.76
CA VAL A 19 2.16 14.56 14.76
C VAL A 19 1.89 13.11 14.40
N ILE A 20 1.52 12.87 13.14
CA ILE A 20 1.33 11.53 12.59
C ILE A 20 2.41 11.19 11.56
N VAL A 21 2.84 9.93 11.53
CA VAL A 21 3.78 9.42 10.52
C VAL A 21 3.06 8.49 9.56
N ALA A 22 3.18 8.76 8.26
CA ALA A 22 2.76 7.83 7.22
C ALA A 22 3.85 6.78 6.98
N TRP A 23 3.68 5.59 7.54
CA TRP A 23 4.65 4.49 7.43
C TRP A 23 4.28 3.53 6.31
N GLY A 24 5.22 3.35 5.38
CA GLY A 24 5.04 2.46 4.23
C GLY A 24 5.66 1.08 4.39
N ALA A 25 6.29 0.78 5.53
CA ALA A 25 7.15 -0.41 5.71
C ALA A 25 8.32 -0.51 4.69
N GLY A 26 8.74 0.62 4.13
CA GLY A 26 9.94 0.73 3.29
C GLY A 26 11.11 1.36 4.06
N VAL A 27 12.29 1.34 3.44
CA VAL A 27 13.56 1.87 4.01
C VAL A 27 13.38 3.27 4.59
N ASP A 28 12.85 4.20 3.80
CA ASP A 28 12.95 5.63 4.10
C ASP A 28 12.07 5.98 5.30
N SER A 29 10.76 5.64 5.25
CA SER A 29 9.84 5.86 6.37
C SER A 29 10.26 5.13 7.66
N THR A 30 10.91 3.97 7.55
CA THR A 30 11.38 3.20 8.71
C THR A 30 12.58 3.90 9.37
N ALA A 31 13.58 4.28 8.56
CA ALA A 31 14.75 5.01 9.05
C ALA A 31 14.37 6.37 9.66
N MET A 32 13.38 7.03 9.07
CA MET A 32 12.81 8.28 9.60
C MET A 32 12.28 8.09 11.02
N ILE A 33 11.42 7.10 11.25
CA ILE A 33 10.85 6.81 12.59
C ILE A 33 11.94 6.49 13.60
N ILE A 34 12.91 5.66 13.20
CA ILE A 34 14.05 5.28 14.05
C ILE A 34 14.87 6.51 14.47
N GLU A 35 15.13 7.42 13.54
CA GLU A 35 15.91 8.62 13.83
C GLU A 35 15.13 9.63 14.66
N MET A 36 13.83 9.78 14.40
CA MET A 36 12.94 10.61 15.25
C MET A 36 12.95 10.13 16.70
N ALA A 37 12.84 8.81 16.92
CA ALA A 37 12.91 8.21 18.25
C ALA A 37 14.24 8.54 18.95
N ALA A 38 15.37 8.40 18.24
CA ALA A 38 16.69 8.70 18.78
C ALA A 38 16.86 10.20 19.13
N ARG A 39 16.26 11.09 18.35
CA ARG A 39 16.25 12.53 18.59
C ARG A 39 15.24 12.97 19.65
N ARG A 40 14.36 12.05 20.08
CA ARG A 40 13.21 12.33 20.94
C ARG A 40 12.26 13.36 20.30
N ASP A 41 12.19 13.33 18.97
CA ASP A 41 11.19 14.09 18.22
C ASP A 41 9.80 13.51 18.52
N ARG A 42 8.80 14.39 18.59
CA ARG A 42 7.43 13.98 18.88
C ARG A 42 6.84 13.14 17.74
N VAL A 43 6.33 11.96 18.06
CA VAL A 43 5.49 11.13 17.21
C VAL A 43 4.29 10.68 18.03
N ASP A 44 3.10 11.17 17.72
CA ASP A 44 1.89 10.80 18.47
C ASP A 44 1.21 9.55 17.90
N MET A 45 1.39 9.27 16.61
CA MET A 45 0.87 8.06 15.97
C MET A 45 1.60 7.71 14.66
N VAL A 46 1.91 6.44 14.46
CA VAL A 46 2.39 5.89 13.19
C VAL A 46 1.27 5.10 12.52
N LEU A 47 0.95 5.41 11.26
CA LEU A 47 -0.10 4.71 10.51
C LEU A 47 0.49 3.94 9.33
N ILE A 48 0.09 2.69 9.17
CA ILE A 48 0.37 1.87 7.98
C ILE A 48 -0.93 1.37 7.36
N ALA A 49 -1.03 1.49 6.03
CA ALA A 49 -2.17 0.96 5.31
C ALA A 49 -2.00 -0.54 5.03
N ASP A 50 -3.00 -1.34 5.37
CA ASP A 50 -3.04 -2.77 5.06
C ASP A 50 -3.28 -3.00 3.57
N MET A 51 -2.32 -3.67 2.94
CA MET A 51 -2.21 -3.82 1.50
C MET A 51 -1.72 -5.23 1.15
N PRO A 52 -1.98 -5.71 -0.09
CA PRO A 52 -1.45 -6.97 -0.59
C PRO A 52 0.06 -6.86 -0.91
N GLU A 53 0.84 -6.55 0.12
CA GLU A 53 2.30 -6.37 0.10
C GLU A 53 3.02 -7.71 -0.14
N ARG A 54 4.29 -7.61 -0.56
CA ARG A 54 5.18 -8.77 -0.73
C ARG A 54 5.44 -9.51 0.59
N SER A 55 5.86 -10.77 0.51
CA SER A 55 6.13 -11.63 1.67
C SER A 55 7.18 -11.02 2.61
N GLN A 56 8.23 -10.41 2.05
CA GLN A 56 9.27 -9.74 2.83
C GLN A 56 8.70 -8.55 3.63
N THR A 57 7.88 -7.70 3.00
CA THR A 57 7.22 -6.57 3.68
C THR A 57 6.26 -7.07 4.76
N ARG A 58 5.45 -8.10 4.46
CA ARG A 58 4.54 -8.71 5.44
C ARG A 58 5.26 -9.27 6.66
N SER A 59 6.46 -9.81 6.48
CA SER A 59 7.29 -10.34 7.57
C SER A 59 7.98 -9.23 8.35
N PHE A 60 8.31 -8.11 7.70
CA PHE A 60 8.95 -6.97 8.33
C PHE A 60 8.02 -6.14 9.22
N VAL A 61 6.74 -5.99 8.82
CA VAL A 61 5.76 -5.19 9.57
C VAL A 61 5.67 -5.58 11.06
N PRO A 62 5.45 -6.84 11.46
CA PRO A 62 5.38 -7.20 12.89
C PRO A 62 6.69 -6.89 13.62
N ILE A 63 7.86 -7.19 13.03
CA ILE A 63 9.18 -6.91 13.63
C ILE A 63 9.32 -5.42 13.97
N PHE A 64 8.94 -4.54 13.05
CA PHE A 64 9.09 -3.09 13.28
C PHE A 64 8.01 -2.53 14.21
N ARG A 65 6.82 -3.11 14.23
CA ARG A 65 5.78 -2.75 15.21
C ARG A 65 6.25 -3.10 16.62
N ASP A 66 6.80 -4.29 16.83
CA ASP A 66 7.37 -4.68 18.13
C ASP A 66 8.51 -3.74 18.55
N TRP A 67 9.35 -3.30 17.59
CA TRP A 67 10.37 -2.28 17.85
C TRP A 67 9.76 -0.94 18.27
N MET A 68 8.71 -0.47 17.59
CA MET A 68 8.00 0.77 17.95
C MET A 68 7.33 0.67 19.33
N ASP A 69 6.71 -0.46 19.66
CA ASP A 69 6.10 -0.72 20.96
C ASP A 69 7.16 -0.66 22.08
N GLY A 70 8.33 -1.26 21.85
CA GLY A 70 9.48 -1.19 22.77
C GLY A 70 10.04 0.23 22.98
N HIS A 71 9.77 1.15 22.06
CA HIS A 71 10.16 2.57 22.14
C HIS A 71 9.00 3.49 22.56
N GLY A 72 7.83 2.92 22.90
CA GLY A 72 6.65 3.69 23.31
C GLY A 72 6.05 4.54 22.19
N ILE A 73 6.20 4.11 20.93
CA ILE A 73 5.68 4.81 19.73
C ILE A 73 4.35 4.18 19.32
N PRO A 74 3.21 4.87 19.50
CA PRO A 74 1.90 4.33 19.11
C PRO A 74 1.85 4.05 17.61
N ASN A 75 1.27 2.91 17.24
CA ASN A 75 1.20 2.50 15.84
C ASN A 75 -0.08 1.71 15.52
N GLU A 76 -0.65 1.97 14.35
CA GLU A 76 -1.91 1.36 13.91
C GLU A 76 -1.89 0.91 12.45
N VAL A 77 -2.55 -0.23 12.20
CA VAL A 77 -2.79 -0.75 10.85
C VAL A 77 -4.20 -0.34 10.42
N VAL A 78 -4.29 0.45 9.35
CA VAL A 78 -5.55 0.98 8.84
C VAL A 78 -5.91 0.31 7.52
N ARG A 79 -7.20 0.02 7.30
CA ARG A 79 -7.67 -0.62 6.07
C ARG A 79 -8.77 0.22 5.43
N TYR A 80 -8.75 0.32 4.10
CA TYR A 80 -9.87 0.90 3.36
C TYR A 80 -11.08 -0.03 3.45
N GLN A 81 -12.23 0.51 3.87
CA GLN A 81 -13.49 -0.22 3.92
C GLN A 81 -14.39 0.19 2.74
N PRO A 82 -14.66 -0.72 1.79
CA PRO A 82 -15.54 -0.40 0.66
C PRO A 82 -16.99 -0.18 1.12
N LYS A 83 -17.49 1.03 0.90
CA LYS A 83 -18.89 1.39 1.24
C LYS A 83 -19.88 1.13 0.11
N ARG A 84 -19.39 1.16 -1.14
CA ARG A 84 -20.19 0.96 -2.36
C ARG A 84 -19.40 0.12 -3.34
N PHE A 85 -19.97 -0.98 -3.79
CA PHE A 85 -19.35 -1.84 -4.79
C PHE A 85 -20.44 -2.48 -5.65
N LYS A 86 -20.15 -2.63 -6.95
CA LYS A 86 -21.11 -3.08 -7.97
C LYS A 86 -21.19 -4.60 -8.07
N HIS A 87 -20.05 -5.27 -7.94
CA HIS A 87 -19.92 -6.72 -8.04
C HIS A 87 -19.64 -7.33 -6.67
N TRP A 88 -20.02 -8.59 -6.50
CA TRP A 88 -20.02 -9.31 -5.23
C TRP A 88 -19.14 -10.56 -5.32
N PRO A 89 -18.62 -11.09 -4.19
CA PRO A 89 -18.76 -10.62 -2.80
C PRO A 89 -17.97 -9.30 -2.54
N PRO A 90 -18.16 -8.63 -1.39
CA PRO A 90 -17.40 -7.44 -1.05
C PRO A 90 -15.91 -7.75 -1.09
N TYR A 91 -15.13 -6.86 -1.71
CA TYR A 91 -13.68 -6.99 -1.72
C TYR A 91 -13.08 -6.36 -0.46
N ALA A 92 -12.07 -6.97 0.13
CA ALA A 92 -11.41 -6.48 1.34
C ALA A 92 -10.15 -5.65 1.07
N ASP A 93 -9.50 -5.87 -0.08
CA ASP A 93 -8.24 -5.22 -0.44
C ASP A 93 -8.16 -4.89 -1.95
N LEU A 94 -7.00 -4.39 -2.39
CA LEU A 94 -6.75 -4.05 -3.78
C LEU A 94 -6.74 -5.29 -4.71
N LEU A 95 -6.25 -6.44 -4.25
CA LEU A 95 -6.22 -7.67 -5.05
C LEU A 95 -7.65 -8.11 -5.36
N GLU A 96 -8.46 -8.25 -4.32
CA GLU A 96 -9.86 -8.61 -4.42
C GLU A 96 -10.64 -7.59 -5.24
N ASN A 97 -10.32 -6.29 -5.11
CA ASN A 97 -10.94 -5.27 -5.94
C ASN A 97 -10.65 -5.46 -7.43
N CYS A 98 -9.41 -5.77 -7.78
CA CYS A 98 -8.99 -6.04 -9.15
C CYS A 98 -9.67 -7.29 -9.73
N LEU A 99 -9.65 -8.39 -8.98
CA LEU A 99 -10.30 -9.66 -9.36
C LEU A 99 -11.81 -9.47 -9.53
N THR A 100 -12.47 -8.87 -8.54
CA THR A 100 -13.92 -8.67 -8.54
C THR A 100 -14.39 -7.80 -9.70
N ASN A 101 -13.59 -6.83 -10.13
CA ASN A 101 -13.97 -5.88 -11.19
C ASN A 101 -13.35 -6.19 -12.55
N ALA A 102 -12.63 -7.31 -12.70
CA ALA A 102 -11.95 -7.69 -13.93
C ALA A 102 -11.03 -6.59 -14.45
N THR A 103 -10.20 -6.04 -13.56
CA THR A 103 -9.36 -4.89 -13.87
C THR A 103 -7.99 -5.01 -13.22
N LEU A 104 -7.05 -4.21 -13.70
CA LEU A 104 -5.73 -4.07 -13.11
C LEU A 104 -5.71 -2.85 -12.15
N PRO A 105 -4.70 -2.73 -11.28
CA PRO A 105 -4.53 -1.53 -10.47
C PRO A 105 -4.45 -0.30 -11.36
N SER A 106 -4.96 0.85 -10.89
CA SER A 106 -5.03 2.07 -11.70
C SER A 106 -3.68 2.51 -12.28
N ILE A 107 -2.59 2.18 -11.58
CA ILE A 107 -1.23 2.48 -12.00
C ILE A 107 -0.82 1.68 -13.24
N ALA A 108 -1.45 0.55 -13.58
CA ALA A 108 -1.27 -0.08 -14.89
C ALA A 108 -1.78 0.83 -16.01
N PHE A 109 -2.79 1.66 -15.75
CA PHE A 109 -3.35 2.60 -16.71
C PHE A 109 -2.77 4.02 -16.61
N GLY A 110 -1.60 4.18 -15.98
CA GLY A 110 -0.94 5.49 -15.84
C GLY A 110 -1.54 6.41 -14.77
N LYS A 111 -2.42 5.91 -13.90
CA LYS A 111 -3.11 6.71 -12.86
C LYS A 111 -2.60 6.39 -11.45
N SER A 112 -2.60 7.38 -10.55
CA SER A 112 -2.16 7.23 -9.15
C SER A 112 -3.28 6.84 -8.15
N ALA A 113 -4.50 6.61 -8.64
CA ALA A 113 -5.69 6.40 -7.81
C ALA A 113 -5.59 5.20 -6.83
N CYS A 114 -4.80 4.17 -7.13
CA CYS A 114 -4.65 3.03 -6.24
C CYS A 114 -3.96 3.42 -4.93
N SER A 115 -2.90 4.24 -4.96
CA SER A 115 -2.24 4.71 -3.73
C SER A 115 -3.16 5.67 -2.96
N ALA A 116 -3.87 6.56 -3.66
CA ALA A 116 -4.82 7.47 -3.02
C ALA A 116 -5.95 6.71 -2.31
N LYS A 117 -6.61 5.77 -3.00
CA LYS A 117 -7.73 5.00 -2.44
C LYS A 117 -7.30 4.05 -1.33
N TRP A 118 -6.18 3.35 -1.50
CA TRP A 118 -5.84 2.22 -0.66
C TRP A 118 -4.77 2.50 0.40
N LYS A 119 -3.96 3.56 0.24
CA LYS A 119 -2.96 3.96 1.22
C LYS A 119 -3.34 5.25 1.95
N VAL A 120 -3.66 6.31 1.21
CA VAL A 120 -3.92 7.65 1.79
C VAL A 120 -5.30 7.71 2.44
N ALA A 121 -6.36 7.32 1.72
CA ALA A 121 -7.73 7.42 2.22
C ALA A 121 -7.99 6.71 3.56
N PRO A 122 -7.50 5.48 3.83
CA PRO A 122 -7.70 4.87 5.15
C PRO A 122 -6.94 5.58 6.27
N GLN A 123 -5.74 6.11 6.02
CA GLN A 123 -5.00 6.92 7.00
C GLN A 123 -5.72 8.24 7.28
N ASP A 124 -6.25 8.90 6.24
CA ASP A 124 -7.09 10.09 6.38
C ASP A 124 -8.36 9.81 7.19
N ALA A 125 -9.04 8.69 6.90
CA ALA A 125 -10.27 8.31 7.60
C ALA A 125 -10.01 8.05 9.08
N TRP A 126 -8.93 7.33 9.41
CA TRP A 126 -8.51 7.11 10.79
C TRP A 126 -8.18 8.43 11.47
N THR A 127 -7.37 9.29 10.83
CA THR A 127 -6.99 10.58 11.41
C THR A 127 -8.21 11.47 11.65
N LYS A 128 -9.21 11.43 10.77
CA LYS A 128 -10.46 12.19 10.94
C LYS A 128 -11.31 11.74 12.13
N ALA A 129 -11.18 10.48 12.53
CA ALA A 129 -11.84 9.93 13.71
C ALA A 129 -10.99 10.07 14.99
N TRP A 130 -9.73 10.47 14.88
CA TRP A 130 -8.80 10.53 16.00
C TRP A 130 -9.02 11.80 16.85
N PRO A 131 -9.36 11.69 18.15
CA PRO A 131 -9.75 12.85 18.96
C PRO A 131 -8.72 13.99 19.01
N PRO A 132 -7.39 13.74 19.13
CA PRO A 132 -6.38 14.80 19.06
C PRO A 132 -6.44 15.61 17.75
N ALA A 133 -6.67 14.96 16.61
CA ALA A 133 -6.82 15.65 15.33
C ALA A 133 -8.09 16.50 15.28
N GLN A 134 -9.22 15.97 15.78
CA GLN A 134 -10.49 16.71 15.85
C GLN A 134 -10.35 17.96 16.72
N GLN A 135 -9.66 17.84 17.87
CA GLN A 135 -9.40 18.97 18.76
C GLN A 135 -8.51 20.02 18.10
N ALA A 136 -7.41 19.61 17.46
CA ALA A 136 -6.52 20.53 16.74
C ALA A 136 -7.29 21.30 15.64
N TRP A 137 -8.08 20.62 14.82
CA TRP A 137 -8.89 21.27 13.79
C TRP A 137 -9.95 22.22 14.36
N ALA A 138 -10.60 21.85 15.48
CA ALA A 138 -11.56 22.73 16.16
C ALA A 138 -10.91 24.02 16.69
N GLN A 139 -9.60 23.99 16.96
CA GLN A 139 -8.79 25.14 17.37
C GLN A 139 -8.14 25.89 16.18
N GLY A 140 -8.45 25.49 14.94
CA GLY A 140 -7.85 26.08 13.74
C GLY A 140 -6.41 25.64 13.45
N GLN A 141 -5.87 24.68 14.20
CA GLN A 141 -4.57 24.08 13.94
C GLN A 141 -4.68 22.96 12.88
N LYS A 142 -3.55 22.61 12.25
CA LYS A 142 -3.43 21.45 11.34
C LYS A 142 -2.77 20.28 12.07
N VAL A 143 -3.00 19.05 11.59
CA VAL A 143 -2.22 17.87 12.02
C VAL A 143 -0.93 17.84 11.21
N VAL A 144 0.22 17.67 11.85
CA VAL A 144 1.50 17.50 11.16
C VAL A 144 1.60 16.06 10.66
N ARG A 145 1.77 15.89 9.35
CA ARG A 145 1.92 14.58 8.69
C ARG A 145 3.31 14.42 8.12
N LEU A 146 4.04 13.44 8.65
CA LEU A 146 5.41 13.15 8.26
C LEU A 146 5.46 12.09 7.16
N ILE A 147 6.22 12.38 6.11
CA ILE A 147 6.41 11.51 4.95
C ILE A 147 7.91 11.25 4.75
N GLY A 148 8.29 9.98 4.70
CA GLY A 148 9.67 9.56 4.47
C GLY A 148 10.06 9.63 2.99
N PHE A 149 10.40 10.82 2.49
CA PHE A 149 11.02 11.02 1.18
C PHE A 149 12.51 11.32 1.35
N ASP A 150 13.37 10.46 0.79
CA ASP A 150 14.82 10.65 0.83
C ASP A 150 15.30 11.73 -0.17
N CYS A 151 16.54 12.19 -0.02
CA CYS A 151 17.17 13.16 -0.92
C CYS A 151 17.61 12.60 -2.28
N GLY A 152 17.32 11.33 -2.57
CA GLY A 152 17.65 10.67 -3.81
C GLY A 152 16.77 11.12 -4.99
N PRO A 153 17.15 10.76 -6.23
CA PRO A 153 16.48 11.27 -7.44
C PRO A 153 15.00 10.90 -7.55
N ARG A 154 14.63 9.69 -7.11
CA ARG A 154 13.25 9.19 -7.22
C ARG A 154 12.30 9.93 -6.29
N ASP A 155 12.72 10.11 -5.04
CA ASP A 155 11.89 10.77 -4.04
C ASP A 155 11.93 12.29 -4.20
N SER A 156 12.99 12.85 -4.80
CA SER A 156 13.00 14.24 -5.25
C SER A 156 11.88 14.55 -6.25
N GLN A 157 11.61 13.64 -7.21
CA GLN A 157 10.49 13.80 -8.15
C GLN A 157 9.12 13.74 -7.45
N ARG A 158 8.99 12.87 -6.44
CA ARG A 158 7.74 12.72 -5.67
C ARG A 158 7.51 13.92 -4.77
N PHE A 159 8.55 14.42 -4.11
CA PHE A 159 8.50 15.61 -3.29
C PHE A 159 8.11 16.84 -4.11
N ALA A 160 8.70 17.05 -5.29
CA ALA A 160 8.35 18.19 -6.14
C ALA A 160 6.85 18.22 -6.50
N HIS A 161 6.22 17.05 -6.62
CA HIS A 161 4.77 16.96 -6.80
C HIS A 161 3.99 17.21 -5.50
N ALA A 162 4.53 16.79 -4.35
CA ALA A 162 3.86 16.85 -3.06
C ALA A 162 3.95 18.23 -2.37
N GLU A 163 5.05 18.96 -2.55
CA GLU A 163 5.29 20.29 -1.96
C GLU A 163 4.24 21.33 -2.41
N GLY A 164 3.68 21.18 -3.62
CA GLY A 164 2.62 22.04 -4.14
C GLY A 164 1.20 21.73 -3.62
N ILE A 165 1.04 20.75 -2.74
CA ILE A 165 -0.28 20.34 -2.25
C ILE A 165 -0.59 21.07 -0.93
N ASP A 166 -1.47 22.07 -0.99
CA ASP A 166 -2.04 22.66 0.22
C ASP A 166 -3.20 21.80 0.76
N SER A 167 -3.28 21.69 2.07
CA SER A 167 -4.34 20.97 2.77
C SER A 167 -4.85 21.79 3.94
N ALA A 168 -6.18 21.93 4.03
CA ALA A 168 -6.82 22.57 5.17
C ALA A 168 -6.66 21.76 6.49
N LEU A 169 -6.35 20.46 6.40
CA LEU A 169 -6.31 19.56 7.56
C LEU A 169 -4.88 19.17 7.97
N PHE A 170 -3.94 19.18 7.02
CA PHE A 170 -2.60 18.65 7.21
C PHE A 170 -1.53 19.69 6.90
N GLU A 171 -0.51 19.73 7.74
CA GLU A 171 0.78 20.30 7.42
C GLU A 171 1.72 19.13 7.09
N TYR A 172 2.28 19.10 5.88
CA TYR A 172 3.18 18.02 5.47
C TYR A 172 4.63 18.39 5.77
N ARG A 173 5.35 17.47 6.42
CA ARG A 173 6.80 17.60 6.66
C ARG A 173 7.56 16.38 6.18
N TYR A 174 8.84 16.59 5.89
CA TYR A 174 9.70 15.60 5.23
C TYR A 174 11.04 15.50 5.96
N PRO A 175 11.06 14.91 7.17
CA PRO A 175 12.24 14.93 8.05
C PRO A 175 13.53 14.44 7.39
N LEU A 176 13.47 13.39 6.58
CA LEU A 176 14.66 12.90 5.86
C LEU A 176 15.28 13.96 4.94
N ARG A 177 14.46 14.81 4.31
CA ARG A 177 14.95 15.92 3.49
C ARG A 177 15.52 17.04 4.36
N GLU A 178 14.84 17.35 5.46
CA GLU A 178 15.29 18.33 6.46
C GLU A 178 16.66 17.94 7.05
N TRP A 179 16.94 16.64 7.15
CA TRP A 179 18.22 16.11 7.64
C TRP A 179 19.24 15.83 6.53
N GLY A 180 18.86 15.99 5.26
CA GLY A 180 19.74 15.71 4.12
C GLY A 180 20.04 14.23 3.89
N TRP A 181 19.17 13.31 4.33
CA TRP A 181 19.40 11.87 4.26
C TRP A 181 19.09 11.29 2.88
N ASP A 182 20.03 10.50 2.37
CA ASP A 182 19.81 9.64 1.21
C ASP A 182 19.41 8.21 1.62
N ARG A 183 19.15 7.37 0.61
CA ARG A 183 18.72 6.00 0.83
C ARG A 183 19.75 5.14 1.56
N GLU A 184 21.04 5.31 1.28
CA GLU A 184 22.08 4.50 1.94
C GLU A 184 22.26 4.91 3.40
N THR A 185 22.13 6.19 3.72
CA THR A 185 22.07 6.69 5.09
C THR A 185 20.89 6.08 5.84
N CYS A 186 19.72 6.02 5.20
CA CYS A 186 18.53 5.37 5.76
C CYS A 186 18.79 3.87 6.06
N LYS A 187 19.35 3.12 5.09
CA LYS A 187 19.72 1.71 5.31
C LYS A 187 20.71 1.54 6.45
N SER A 188 21.75 2.39 6.50
CA SER A 188 22.77 2.37 7.55
C SER A 188 22.16 2.63 8.94
N ARG A 189 21.21 3.58 9.05
CA ARG A 189 20.51 3.85 10.32
C ARG A 189 19.73 2.64 10.81
N ILE A 190 19.02 1.94 9.92
CA ILE A 190 18.27 0.73 10.27
C ILE A 190 19.22 -0.38 10.75
N ARG A 191 20.33 -0.61 10.04
CA ARG A 191 21.32 -1.63 10.43
C ARG A 191 21.93 -1.37 11.81
N ARG A 192 22.21 -0.10 12.14
CA ARG A 192 22.72 0.29 13.47
C ARG A 192 21.77 -0.04 14.62
N GLU A 193 20.48 -0.17 14.31
CA GLU A 193 19.44 -0.56 15.27
C GLU A 193 19.33 -2.10 15.41
N GLY A 194 20.16 -2.88 14.70
CA GLY A 194 20.06 -4.34 14.67
C GLY A 194 18.85 -4.87 13.90
N LEU A 195 18.10 -3.99 13.22
CA LEU A 195 16.91 -4.36 12.47
C LEU A 195 17.26 -4.83 11.05
N PRO A 196 16.49 -5.77 10.48
CA PRO A 196 16.60 -6.12 9.07
C PRO A 196 16.24 -4.89 8.22
N VAL A 197 17.02 -4.63 7.17
CA VAL A 197 16.72 -3.55 6.23
C VAL A 197 15.52 -3.98 5.37
N PRO A 198 14.38 -3.28 5.41
CA PRO A 198 13.23 -3.63 4.61
C PRO A 198 13.56 -3.51 3.12
N VAL A 199 13.07 -4.45 2.33
CA VAL A 199 13.08 -4.33 0.86
C VAL A 199 12.06 -3.29 0.42
N ALA A 200 11.98 -3.01 -0.89
CA ALA A 200 11.01 -2.04 -1.38
C ALA A 200 9.56 -2.39 -0.96
N SER A 201 8.81 -1.41 -0.47
CA SER A 201 7.43 -1.61 -0.02
C SER A 201 6.45 -1.40 -1.17
N SER A 202 5.96 -2.48 -1.76
CA SER A 202 4.94 -2.44 -2.80
C SER A 202 4.11 -3.70 -2.81
N CYS A 203 2.86 -3.59 -3.27
CA CYS A 203 2.03 -4.77 -3.53
C CYS A 203 2.76 -5.75 -4.44
N PHE A 204 2.53 -7.06 -4.26
CA PHE A 204 3.23 -8.11 -5.00
C PHE A 204 2.89 -8.16 -6.51
N PHE A 205 1.93 -7.34 -6.95
CA PHE A 205 1.54 -7.16 -8.35
C PHE A 205 1.66 -5.68 -8.77
N CYS A 206 2.46 -4.88 -8.06
CA CYS A 206 2.64 -3.48 -8.38
C CYS A 206 3.36 -3.32 -9.72
N THR A 207 2.88 -2.40 -10.56
CA THR A 207 3.47 -2.15 -11.89
C THR A 207 4.87 -1.57 -11.82
N GLY A 208 5.26 -1.05 -10.65
CA GLY A 208 6.59 -0.56 -10.34
C GLY A 208 7.59 -1.63 -9.92
N MET A 209 7.18 -2.90 -9.83
CA MET A 209 8.09 -4.01 -9.52
C MET A 209 9.10 -4.22 -10.65
N LYS A 210 10.33 -4.51 -10.25
CA LYS A 210 11.42 -4.91 -11.13
C LYS A 210 11.36 -6.41 -11.44
N PRO A 211 11.94 -6.87 -12.55
CA PRO A 211 12.06 -8.29 -12.89
C PRO A 211 12.59 -9.17 -11.75
N ASP A 212 13.70 -8.80 -11.11
CA ASP A 212 14.26 -9.57 -9.98
C ASP A 212 13.28 -9.69 -8.81
N GLU A 213 12.50 -8.64 -8.56
CA GLU A 213 11.47 -8.66 -7.51
C GLU A 213 10.31 -9.60 -7.84
N VAL A 214 10.05 -9.88 -9.13
CA VAL A 214 9.08 -10.88 -9.57
C VAL A 214 9.66 -12.29 -9.48
N ARG A 215 10.95 -12.47 -9.83
CA ARG A 215 11.67 -13.75 -9.70
C ARG A 215 11.67 -14.28 -8.27
N GLU A 216 11.73 -13.39 -7.28
CA GLU A 216 11.70 -13.74 -5.85
C GLU A 216 10.31 -14.06 -5.28
N LEU A 217 9.24 -13.91 -6.06
CA LEU A 217 7.89 -14.13 -5.53
C LEU A 217 7.60 -15.63 -5.33
N PRO A 218 6.87 -15.99 -4.26
CA PRO A 218 6.40 -17.35 -4.09
C PRO A 218 5.41 -17.73 -5.21
N ARG A 219 5.34 -19.03 -5.56
CA ARG A 219 4.44 -19.55 -6.59
C ARG A 219 2.99 -19.10 -6.39
N SER A 220 2.51 -19.05 -5.15
CA SER A 220 1.16 -18.57 -4.83
C SER A 220 0.90 -17.13 -5.27
N TYR A 221 1.90 -16.26 -5.23
CA TYR A 221 1.77 -14.88 -5.71
C TYR A 221 1.86 -14.81 -7.23
N LEU A 222 2.74 -15.62 -7.83
CA LEU A 222 2.84 -15.74 -9.29
C LEU A 222 1.50 -16.20 -9.89
N ARG A 223 0.85 -17.21 -9.31
CA ARG A 223 -0.48 -17.68 -9.74
C ARG A 223 -1.53 -16.58 -9.68
N LEU A 224 -1.50 -15.75 -8.64
CA LEU A 224 -2.43 -14.63 -8.49
C LEU A 224 -2.17 -13.49 -9.49
N ILE A 225 -0.91 -13.28 -9.89
CA ILE A 225 -0.57 -12.39 -11.00
C ILE A 225 -1.18 -12.92 -12.31
N VAL A 226 -0.97 -14.21 -12.61
CA VAL A 226 -1.54 -14.85 -13.81
C VAL A 226 -3.05 -14.73 -13.83
N LEU A 227 -3.72 -15.10 -12.73
CA LEU A 227 -5.17 -14.98 -12.59
C LEU A 227 -5.65 -13.55 -12.80
N MET A 228 -4.99 -12.56 -12.19
CA MET A 228 -5.40 -11.16 -12.30
C MET A 228 -5.32 -10.66 -13.75
N GLU A 229 -4.23 -10.95 -14.44
CA GLU A 229 -4.06 -10.55 -15.85
C GLU A 229 -5.04 -11.31 -16.75
N ALA A 230 -5.21 -12.63 -16.58
CA ALA A 230 -6.18 -13.42 -17.33
C ALA A 230 -7.61 -12.91 -17.16
N ARG A 231 -8.00 -12.61 -15.91
CA ARG A 231 -9.33 -12.09 -15.57
C ARG A 231 -9.60 -10.71 -16.18
N ALA A 232 -8.56 -9.87 -16.30
CA ALA A 232 -8.65 -8.52 -16.85
C ALA A 232 -8.51 -8.48 -18.39
N ALA A 233 -7.82 -9.45 -18.99
CA ALA A 233 -7.42 -9.45 -20.40
C ALA A 233 -8.55 -9.10 -21.39
N PRO A 234 -9.78 -9.65 -21.28
CA PRO A 234 -10.86 -9.32 -22.22
C PRO A 234 -11.25 -7.82 -22.24
N ARG A 235 -10.90 -7.08 -21.19
CA ARG A 235 -11.23 -5.65 -21.02
C ARG A 235 -10.04 -4.72 -21.26
N LEU A 236 -8.83 -5.25 -21.43
CA LEU A 236 -7.66 -4.43 -21.72
C LEU A 236 -7.73 -3.90 -23.16
N ARG A 237 -7.39 -2.63 -23.33
CA ARG A 237 -7.40 -1.93 -24.64
C ARG A 237 -6.13 -1.12 -24.88
N THR A 238 -5.56 -0.55 -23.83
CA THR A 238 -4.43 0.38 -23.91
C THR A 238 -3.14 -0.19 -23.32
N VAL A 239 -3.21 -1.37 -22.72
CA VAL A 239 -2.11 -2.04 -22.01
C VAL A 239 -2.13 -3.54 -22.30
N GLU A 240 -0.94 -4.14 -22.30
CA GLU A 240 -0.69 -5.58 -22.46
C GLU A 240 -0.90 -6.34 -21.13
N GLY A 241 -0.69 -5.67 -20.00
CA GLY A 241 -0.80 -6.25 -18.65
C GLY A 241 -0.37 -5.28 -17.55
N LEU A 242 0.05 -5.80 -16.40
CA LEU A 242 0.47 -5.04 -15.22
C LEU A 242 1.65 -4.11 -15.54
N TRP A 243 2.62 -4.53 -16.34
CA TRP A 243 3.74 -3.69 -16.76
C TRP A 243 3.44 -2.76 -17.94
N ARG A 244 2.16 -2.65 -18.32
CA ARG A 244 1.62 -1.77 -19.34
C ARG A 244 2.04 -2.15 -20.74
N LYS A 245 3.30 -1.92 -21.11
CA LYS A 245 3.83 -2.13 -22.45
C LYS A 245 5.19 -2.77 -22.39
N SER A 246 5.50 -3.57 -23.38
CA SER A 246 6.83 -4.14 -23.56
C SER A 246 7.90 -3.06 -23.66
N THR A 247 9.03 -3.28 -23.01
CA THR A 247 10.16 -2.34 -23.00
C THR A 247 11.43 -3.02 -23.48
N LYS A 248 12.21 -2.33 -24.33
CA LYS A 248 13.46 -2.84 -24.92
C LYS A 248 14.66 -2.88 -23.96
N GLY A 249 14.49 -2.47 -22.70
CA GLY A 249 15.59 -2.43 -21.74
C GLY A 249 16.64 -1.35 -22.05
N LEU A 250 16.27 -0.08 -21.95
CA LEU A 250 17.18 1.05 -22.19
C LEU A 250 17.62 1.71 -20.87
N ARG A 251 18.85 2.25 -20.86
CA ARG A 251 19.46 2.99 -19.74
C ARG A 251 19.58 2.14 -18.46
N GLY A 252 20.19 0.96 -18.59
CA GLY A 252 20.43 0.04 -17.47
C GLY A 252 19.17 -0.65 -16.92
N ARG A 253 18.05 -0.59 -17.65
CA ARG A 253 16.85 -1.36 -17.35
C ARG A 253 16.82 -2.64 -18.17
N GLU A 254 16.37 -3.72 -17.57
CA GLU A 254 16.16 -4.99 -18.26
C GLU A 254 15.00 -4.88 -19.27
N ALA A 255 15.12 -5.56 -20.41
CA ALA A 255 14.03 -5.73 -21.34
C ALA A 255 12.97 -6.64 -20.71
N ARG A 256 11.69 -6.32 -20.92
CA ARG A 256 10.60 -7.11 -20.34
C ARG A 256 9.30 -6.90 -21.10
N PRO A 257 8.40 -7.90 -21.12
CA PRO A 257 7.07 -7.76 -21.70
C PRO A 257 6.20 -6.77 -20.89
N GLY A 258 5.09 -6.32 -21.49
CA GLY A 258 4.10 -5.50 -20.78
C GLY A 258 3.20 -6.29 -19.83
N SER A 259 3.17 -7.61 -19.94
CA SER A 259 2.48 -8.55 -19.06
C SER A 259 3.48 -9.21 -18.09
N MET A 260 3.14 -9.25 -16.80
CA MET A 260 3.92 -10.04 -15.85
C MET A 260 3.71 -11.54 -16.08
N THR A 261 2.53 -11.98 -16.53
CA THR A 261 2.26 -13.38 -16.90
C THR A 261 3.21 -13.86 -17.99
N GLU A 262 3.41 -13.05 -19.03
CA GLU A 262 4.34 -13.39 -20.11
C GLU A 262 5.78 -13.48 -19.59
N PHE A 263 6.18 -12.57 -18.69
CA PHE A 263 7.49 -12.66 -18.04
C PHE A 263 7.64 -13.93 -17.20
N ILE A 264 6.62 -14.26 -16.39
CA ILE A 264 6.58 -15.49 -15.58
C ILE A 264 6.74 -16.74 -16.46
N ARG A 265 6.11 -16.74 -17.64
CA ARG A 265 6.24 -17.83 -18.62
C ARG A 265 7.64 -17.90 -19.22
N ILE A 266 8.17 -16.79 -19.73
CA ILE A 266 9.48 -16.72 -20.39
C ILE A 266 10.60 -17.16 -19.43
N GLU A 267 10.52 -16.71 -18.17
CA GLU A 267 11.50 -17.02 -17.13
C GLU A 267 11.30 -18.40 -16.49
N GLY A 268 10.22 -19.12 -16.84
CA GLY A 268 9.91 -20.43 -16.28
C GLY A 268 9.60 -20.41 -14.78
N LEU A 269 9.10 -19.28 -14.24
CA LEU A 269 8.81 -19.13 -12.80
C LEU A 269 7.56 -19.94 -12.39
N LEU A 270 6.72 -20.31 -13.36
CA LEU A 270 5.66 -21.31 -13.24
C LEU A 270 5.69 -22.23 -14.48
N PRO A 271 5.31 -23.52 -14.34
CA PRO A 271 5.14 -24.41 -15.49
C PRO A 271 4.13 -23.84 -16.51
N SER A 272 4.46 -23.88 -17.81
CA SER A 272 3.57 -23.35 -18.86
C SER A 272 2.16 -23.93 -18.83
N GLY A 273 2.02 -25.24 -18.60
CA GLY A 273 0.71 -25.89 -18.48
C GLY A 273 -0.11 -25.38 -17.29
N GLU A 274 0.55 -25.06 -16.17
CA GLU A 274 -0.12 -24.45 -15.01
C GLU A 274 -0.62 -23.04 -15.35
N ILE A 275 0.17 -22.24 -16.09
CA ILE A 275 -0.25 -20.92 -16.56
C ILE A 275 -1.45 -21.04 -17.52
N ASP A 276 -1.39 -21.99 -18.46
CA ASP A 276 -2.46 -22.23 -19.43
C ASP A 276 -3.77 -22.65 -18.75
N ASP A 277 -3.69 -23.54 -17.76
CA ASP A 277 -4.84 -23.98 -16.96
C ASP A 277 -5.47 -22.82 -16.18
N ILE A 278 -4.66 -21.96 -15.55
CA ILE A 278 -5.15 -20.76 -14.86
C ILE A 278 -5.87 -19.85 -15.85
N ILE A 279 -5.28 -19.58 -17.01
CA ILE A 279 -5.86 -18.69 -18.02
C ILE A 279 -7.20 -19.24 -18.54
N ALA A 280 -7.26 -20.56 -18.80
CA ALA A 280 -8.42 -21.20 -19.38
C ALA A 280 -9.61 -21.34 -18.40
N HIS A 281 -9.34 -21.66 -17.14
CA HIS A 281 -10.40 -22.12 -16.22
C HIS A 281 -10.66 -21.19 -15.04
N ALA A 282 -9.61 -20.64 -14.40
CA ALA A 282 -9.75 -19.95 -13.13
C ALA A 282 -10.61 -18.66 -13.20
N PRO A 283 -10.57 -17.84 -14.28
CA PRO A 283 -11.49 -16.72 -14.43
C PRO A 283 -12.97 -17.11 -14.45
N ALA A 284 -13.31 -18.23 -15.12
CA ALA A 284 -14.70 -18.71 -15.19
C ALA A 284 -15.16 -19.27 -13.84
N ASP A 285 -14.31 -20.05 -13.17
CA ASP A 285 -14.58 -20.57 -11.81
C ASP A 285 -14.78 -19.43 -10.80
N LEU A 286 -13.95 -18.39 -10.86
CA LEU A 286 -14.14 -17.18 -10.05
C LEU A 286 -15.49 -16.51 -10.32
N ILE A 287 -15.90 -16.38 -11.59
CA ILE A 287 -17.20 -15.80 -11.95
C ILE A 287 -18.33 -16.65 -11.38
N SER A 288 -18.28 -17.98 -11.52
CA SER A 288 -19.29 -18.87 -10.93
C SER A 288 -19.37 -18.75 -9.41
N PHE A 289 -18.23 -18.62 -8.72
CA PHE A 289 -18.21 -18.33 -7.28
C PHE A 289 -18.90 -17.00 -6.94
N GLN A 290 -18.66 -15.95 -7.74
CA GLN A 290 -19.27 -14.64 -7.54
C GLN A 290 -20.78 -14.66 -7.80
N ASP A 291 -21.22 -15.35 -8.85
CA ASP A 291 -22.64 -15.49 -9.20
C ASP A 291 -23.40 -16.26 -8.10
N ALA A 292 -22.82 -17.34 -7.58
CA ALA A 292 -23.37 -18.06 -6.43
C ALA A 292 -23.46 -17.18 -5.19
N ALA A 293 -22.42 -16.40 -4.88
CA ALA A 293 -22.42 -15.47 -3.75
C ALA A 293 -23.47 -14.35 -3.92
N ALA A 294 -23.81 -13.96 -5.14
CA ALA A 294 -24.82 -12.94 -5.40
C ALA A 294 -26.24 -13.37 -4.98
N LEU A 295 -26.51 -14.67 -4.92
CA LEU A 295 -27.81 -15.26 -4.54
C LEU A 295 -28.05 -15.32 -3.02
N VAL A 296 -27.00 -15.13 -2.22
CA VAL A 296 -27.04 -15.27 -0.75
C VAL A 296 -27.13 -13.88 -0.09
N PRO A 297 -27.79 -13.68 1.06
CA PRO A 297 -27.74 -12.42 1.81
C PRO A 297 -26.31 -12.02 2.19
N LEU A 298 -26.01 -10.71 2.21
CA LEU A 298 -24.65 -10.21 2.45
C LEU A 298 -23.98 -10.80 3.71
N ALA A 299 -24.73 -10.92 4.82
CA ALA A 299 -24.22 -11.43 6.08
C ALA A 299 -23.75 -12.90 6.02
N GLU A 300 -24.21 -13.66 5.03
CA GLU A 300 -23.96 -15.09 4.87
C GLU A 300 -22.99 -15.38 3.70
N ARG A 301 -22.58 -14.36 2.94
CA ARG A 301 -21.70 -14.55 1.78
C ARG A 301 -20.31 -14.99 2.21
N THR A 302 -19.82 -16.05 1.58
CA THR A 302 -18.43 -16.45 1.72
C THR A 302 -17.50 -15.35 1.17
N PRO A 303 -16.46 -14.93 1.92
CA PRO A 303 -15.48 -13.96 1.44
C PRO A 303 -14.74 -14.44 0.19
N LEU A 304 -14.35 -13.52 -0.70
CA LEU A 304 -13.54 -13.84 -1.88
C LEU A 304 -12.20 -14.51 -1.49
N ARG A 305 -11.64 -14.12 -0.35
CA ARG A 305 -10.43 -14.72 0.21
C ARG A 305 -10.50 -16.25 0.29
N THR A 306 -11.64 -16.82 0.67
CA THR A 306 -11.80 -18.27 0.77
C THR A 306 -11.68 -18.97 -0.60
N TRP A 307 -12.13 -18.32 -1.68
CA TRP A 307 -11.91 -18.83 -3.03
C TRP A 307 -10.45 -18.70 -3.44
N ILE A 308 -9.79 -17.57 -3.14
CA ILE A 308 -8.36 -17.33 -3.43
C ILE A 308 -7.47 -18.38 -2.74
N ASP A 309 -7.77 -18.73 -1.50
CA ASP A 309 -7.00 -19.71 -0.74
C ASP A 309 -7.19 -21.12 -1.32
N ARG A 310 -8.43 -21.49 -1.72
CA ARG A 310 -8.71 -22.76 -2.42
C ARG A 310 -8.03 -22.85 -3.78
N PHE A 311 -8.05 -21.77 -4.55
CA PHE A 311 -7.38 -21.66 -5.85
C PHE A 311 -5.89 -22.00 -5.72
N ASN A 312 -5.19 -21.38 -4.76
CA ASN A 312 -3.77 -21.66 -4.53
C ASN A 312 -3.54 -23.08 -4.01
N ALA A 313 -4.35 -23.56 -3.05
CA ALA A 313 -4.20 -24.90 -2.48
C ALA A 313 -4.47 -26.02 -3.50
N ALA A 314 -5.40 -25.81 -4.45
CA ALA A 314 -5.66 -26.75 -5.52
C ALA A 314 -4.47 -26.87 -6.48
N ALA A 315 -3.84 -25.73 -6.83
CA ALA A 315 -2.66 -25.71 -7.69
C ALA A 315 -1.44 -26.36 -7.02
N ASP A 316 -1.31 -26.28 -5.68
CA ASP A 316 -0.25 -27.01 -4.96
C ASP A 316 -0.42 -28.52 -5.03
N ARG A 317 -1.65 -29.04 -5.03
CA ARG A 317 -1.93 -30.48 -5.16
C ARG A 317 -1.68 -31.03 -6.57
N LEU A 318 -1.77 -30.20 -7.60
CA LEU A 318 -1.54 -30.60 -8.99
C LEU A 318 -0.06 -30.55 -9.38
N GLY A 319 0.76 -29.83 -8.62
CA GLY A 319 2.20 -29.66 -8.87
C GLY A 319 3.12 -30.44 -7.91
N ALA A 320 2.56 -31.25 -7.01
CA ALA A 320 3.26 -32.20 -6.15
C ALA A 320 3.18 -33.61 -6.74
#